data_AF-A0A251RB54-F1
#
_entry.id   AF-A0A251RB54-F1
#
_cell.length_a   1.000
_cell.length_b   1.000
_cell.length_c   1.000
_cell.angle_alpha   90.00
_cell.angle_beta   90.00
_cell.angle_gamma   90.00
#
_symmetry.space_group_name_H-M   'P 1'
#
loop_
_entity.id
_entity.type
_entity.pdbx_description
1 polymer ?
#
loop_
_entity_poly.entity_id
_entity_poly.type
_entity_poly.pdbx_seq_one_letter_code
_entity_poly.pdbx_strand_id
1 'polypeptide(L)'
;MVWMATQKLAIRGKRRRIWGGAFLCWVFLMLVTPKISHSPKHHLYADMRNFLGVPNTLNVITNFPFLVVGVLGFVLCCQGGLFNIRFCTSAFLPGEVWGWALFYAGIAGLAFGSAYYHLKPDDSRVTWDTLPMMIAYSSLFSSFIVERVGERIGLSSLFALLFIAFLSTAYDRTYNDIRLYMMFQLIPCIAIPGMCFVFPPKYTHSRYWLWAGGVYLLSKFEAVADMKIYHANHYIISGHSLEHLCLVMVPVLLSIMLMHRNIKCQRIGAIKECS
;
A
#
# COMPACT_ATOMS: atom_id res chain seq x y z
N MET A 1 -27.09 2.12 31.90
CA MET A 1 -25.82 1.38 31.67
C MET A 1 -25.99 0.11 30.84
N VAL A 2 -26.98 -0.76 31.14
CA VAL A 2 -27.22 -2.03 30.42
C VAL A 2 -27.53 -1.85 28.93
N TRP A 3 -28.32 -0.82 28.57
CA TRP A 3 -28.73 -0.55 27.18
C TRP A 3 -27.58 -0.12 26.25
N MET A 4 -26.59 0.60 26.78
CA MET A 4 -25.37 0.95 26.04
C MET A 4 -24.42 -0.24 25.89
N ALA A 5 -24.40 -1.16 26.87
CA ALA A 5 -23.59 -2.38 26.80
C ALA A 5 -24.15 -3.36 25.75
N THR A 6 -25.47 -3.53 25.69
CA THR A 6 -26.13 -4.37 24.67
C THR A 6 -25.98 -3.80 23.26
N GLN A 7 -26.07 -2.48 23.07
CA GLN A 7 -25.76 -1.86 21.76
C GLN A 7 -24.30 -2.05 21.33
N LYS A 8 -23.33 -1.86 22.23
CA LYS A 8 -21.90 -2.11 21.93
C LYS A 8 -21.62 -3.58 21.59
N LEU A 9 -22.28 -4.51 22.28
CA LEU A 9 -22.20 -5.95 21.99
C LEU A 9 -22.83 -6.30 20.63
N ALA A 10 -23.99 -5.74 20.31
CA ALA A 10 -24.65 -5.94 19.02
C ALA A 10 -23.81 -5.41 17.84
N ILE A 11 -23.19 -4.23 18.01
CA ILE A 11 -22.27 -3.66 17.01
C ILE A 11 -21.02 -4.53 16.85
N ARG A 12 -20.42 -5.00 17.95
CA ARG A 12 -19.28 -5.96 17.90
C ARG A 12 -19.66 -7.26 17.20
N GLY A 13 -20.86 -7.80 17.45
CA GLY A 13 -21.38 -9.00 16.82
C GLY A 13 -21.66 -8.83 15.32
N LYS A 14 -22.16 -7.67 14.90
CA LYS A 14 -22.35 -7.34 13.47
C LYS A 14 -20.99 -7.21 12.75
N ARG A 15 -20.02 -6.55 13.37
CA ARG A 15 -18.65 -6.40 12.82
C ARG A 15 -17.95 -7.75 12.67
N ARG A 16 -18.01 -8.62 13.69
CA ARG A 16 -17.46 -9.99 13.62
C ARG A 16 -18.07 -10.80 12.48
N ARG A 17 -19.39 -10.70 12.27
CA ARG A 17 -20.07 -11.38 11.15
C ARG A 17 -19.61 -10.87 9.78
N ILE A 18 -19.42 -9.56 9.62
CA ILE A 18 -18.91 -8.98 8.36
C ILE A 18 -17.49 -9.46 8.08
N TRP A 19 -16.59 -9.39 9.07
CA TRP A 19 -15.21 -9.87 8.90
C TRP A 19 -15.14 -11.38 8.66
N GLY A 20 -15.96 -12.17 9.35
CA GLY A 20 -16.08 -13.61 9.12
C GLY A 20 -16.59 -13.93 7.72
N GLY A 21 -17.61 -13.21 7.25
CA GLY A 21 -18.12 -13.34 5.88
C GLY A 21 -17.09 -12.96 4.82
N ALA A 22 -16.35 -11.86 5.02
CA ALA A 22 -15.27 -11.46 4.12
C ALA A 22 -14.15 -12.50 4.06
N PHE A 23 -13.76 -13.08 5.20
CA PHE A 23 -12.77 -14.16 5.25
C PHE A 23 -13.26 -15.41 4.52
N LEU A 24 -14.50 -15.85 4.77
CA LEU A 24 -15.08 -17.01 4.07
C LEU A 24 -15.18 -16.77 2.56
N CYS A 25 -15.59 -15.57 2.15
CA CYS A 25 -15.61 -15.18 0.74
C CYS A 25 -14.21 -15.25 0.11
N TRP A 26 -13.19 -14.74 0.82
CA TRP A 26 -11.80 -14.83 0.38
C TRP A 26 -11.32 -16.28 0.25
N VAL A 27 -11.59 -17.14 1.24
CA VAL A 27 -11.26 -18.58 1.17
C VAL A 27 -11.96 -19.23 -0.02
N PHE A 28 -13.25 -18.95 -0.22
CA PHE A 28 -14.00 -19.48 -1.37
C PHE A 28 -13.38 -19.05 -2.70
N LEU A 29 -13.00 -17.77 -2.86
CA LEU A 29 -12.33 -17.28 -4.06
C LEU A 29 -10.98 -17.99 -4.29
N MET A 30 -10.19 -18.22 -3.24
CA MET A 30 -8.92 -18.94 -3.35
C MET A 30 -9.10 -20.42 -3.71
N LEU A 31 -10.21 -21.05 -3.34
CA LEU A 31 -10.51 -22.44 -3.69
C LEU A 31 -11.05 -22.60 -5.12
N VAL A 32 -11.87 -21.65 -5.59
CA VAL A 32 -12.54 -21.74 -6.89
C VAL A 32 -11.67 -21.18 -8.03
N THR A 33 -10.82 -20.18 -7.75
CA THR A 33 -9.91 -19.67 -8.77
C THR A 33 -8.79 -20.67 -9.03
N PRO A 34 -8.46 -20.97 -10.30
CA PRO A 34 -7.31 -21.81 -10.59
C PRO A 34 -6.02 -21.12 -10.15
N LYS A 35 -5.00 -21.93 -9.86
CA LYS A 35 -3.64 -21.47 -9.61
C LYS A 35 -3.18 -20.51 -10.71
N ILE A 36 -2.66 -19.34 -10.32
CA ILE A 36 -2.08 -18.38 -11.27
C ILE A 36 -0.56 -18.53 -11.18
N SER A 37 0.04 -19.15 -12.19
CA SER A 37 1.50 -19.30 -12.27
C SER A 37 2.14 -18.12 -12.98
N HIS A 38 3.42 -17.87 -12.69
CA HIS A 38 4.22 -16.99 -13.54
C HIS A 38 4.16 -17.47 -14.99
N SER A 39 4.11 -16.53 -15.92
CA SER A 39 4.14 -16.82 -17.35
C SER A 39 5.21 -15.94 -17.98
N PRO A 40 6.01 -16.46 -18.94
CA PRO A 40 7.06 -15.69 -19.61
C PRO A 40 6.56 -14.38 -20.22
N LYS A 41 5.28 -14.32 -20.60
CA LYS A 41 4.65 -13.11 -21.14
C LYS A 41 4.58 -11.95 -20.14
N HIS A 42 4.58 -12.21 -18.83
CA HIS A 42 4.56 -11.16 -17.81
C HIS A 42 5.87 -10.37 -17.73
N HIS A 43 6.95 -10.91 -18.30
CA HIS A 43 8.25 -10.26 -18.34
C HIS A 43 8.48 -9.43 -19.61
N LEU A 44 7.54 -9.50 -20.57
CA LEU A 44 7.62 -8.80 -21.84
C LEU A 44 6.89 -7.46 -21.73
N TYR A 45 7.67 -6.38 -21.67
CA TYR A 45 7.18 -5.01 -21.66
C TYR A 45 7.12 -4.43 -23.07
N ALA A 46 6.28 -3.43 -23.28
CA ALA A 46 6.17 -2.75 -24.58
C ALA A 46 7.46 -2.01 -24.94
N ASP A 47 8.10 -1.37 -23.96
CA ASP A 47 9.42 -0.76 -24.13
C ASP A 47 10.51 -1.60 -23.47
N MET A 48 11.35 -2.21 -24.31
CA MET A 48 12.54 -2.96 -23.91
C MET A 48 13.82 -2.35 -24.49
N ARG A 49 13.79 -1.07 -24.86
CA ARG A 49 14.94 -0.39 -25.45
C ARG A 49 16.10 -0.31 -24.46
N ASN A 50 17.31 -0.32 -25.01
CA ASN A 50 18.55 -0.11 -24.28
C ASN A 50 19.14 1.26 -24.69
N PHE A 51 19.28 2.15 -23.72
CA PHE A 51 20.01 3.39 -23.83
C PHE A 51 21.23 3.33 -22.92
N LEU A 52 22.37 3.76 -23.44
CA LEU A 52 23.63 3.90 -22.69
C LEU A 52 24.09 2.61 -21.96
N GLY A 53 23.74 1.44 -22.51
CA GLY A 53 24.13 0.13 -21.95
C GLY A 53 23.18 -0.41 -20.88
N VAL A 54 22.13 0.32 -20.49
CA VAL A 54 21.14 -0.13 -19.51
C VAL A 54 19.97 -0.81 -20.23
N PRO A 55 19.74 -2.12 -20.07
CA PRO A 55 18.57 -2.78 -20.66
C PRO A 55 17.26 -2.28 -20.05
N ASN A 56 16.17 -2.27 -20.84
CA ASN A 56 14.84 -1.79 -20.43
C ASN A 56 14.89 -0.42 -19.74
N THR A 57 15.65 0.51 -20.31
CA THR A 57 16.16 1.67 -19.59
C THR A 57 15.08 2.51 -18.92
N LEU A 58 13.97 2.79 -19.62
CA LEU A 58 12.91 3.62 -19.05
C LEU A 58 12.22 2.91 -17.88
N ASN A 59 12.01 1.59 -17.94
CA ASN A 59 11.46 0.83 -16.81
C ASN A 59 12.41 0.81 -15.61
N VAL A 60 13.72 0.88 -15.83
CA VAL A 60 14.72 0.98 -14.75
C VAL A 60 14.78 2.40 -14.17
N ILE A 61 14.91 3.44 -15.00
CA ILE A 61 15.12 4.82 -14.55
C ILE A 61 13.86 5.39 -13.88
N THR A 62 12.67 5.03 -14.33
CA THR A 62 11.40 5.48 -13.74
C THR A 62 11.19 4.98 -12.31
N ASN A 63 12.03 4.08 -11.80
CA ASN A 63 12.06 3.69 -10.40
C ASN A 63 12.81 4.67 -9.49
N PHE A 64 13.70 5.51 -10.03
CA PHE A 64 14.49 6.46 -9.24
C PHE A 64 13.63 7.42 -8.38
N PRO A 65 12.50 7.97 -8.86
CA PRO A 65 11.65 8.80 -8.02
C PRO A 65 11.08 8.07 -6.79
N PHE A 66 10.83 6.76 -6.84
CA PHE A 66 10.45 5.99 -5.64
C PHE A 66 11.56 6.03 -4.59
N LEU A 67 12.83 5.91 -5.00
CA LEU A 67 13.95 5.97 -4.08
C LEU A 67 14.01 7.32 -3.36
N VAL A 68 13.87 8.41 -4.12
CA VAL A 68 13.88 9.78 -3.58
C VAL A 68 12.76 9.96 -2.56
N VAL A 69 11.51 9.66 -2.93
CA VAL A 69 10.36 9.84 -2.03
C VAL A 69 10.40 8.87 -0.85
N GLY A 70 10.84 7.63 -1.07
CA GLY A 70 11.00 6.60 -0.04
C GLY A 70 12.04 7.00 1.01
N VAL A 71 13.24 7.42 0.60
CA VAL A 71 14.29 7.83 1.55
C VAL A 71 13.89 9.10 2.30
N LEU A 72 13.40 10.12 1.60
CA LEU A 72 12.97 11.36 2.26
C LEU A 72 11.84 11.11 3.25
N GLY A 73 10.80 10.36 2.86
CA GLY A 73 9.70 10.01 3.76
C GLY A 73 10.15 9.18 4.96
N PHE A 74 11.07 8.24 4.78
CA PHE A 74 11.63 7.44 5.87
C PHE A 74 12.40 8.33 6.88
N VAL A 75 13.28 9.19 6.39
CA VAL A 75 14.05 10.13 7.24
C VAL A 75 13.11 11.05 8.01
N LEU A 76 12.09 11.61 7.35
CA LEU A 76 11.10 12.48 7.99
C LEU A 76 10.26 11.75 9.05
N CYS A 77 9.94 10.48 8.84
CA CYS A 77 9.29 9.65 9.87
C CYS A 77 10.17 9.43 11.10
N CYS A 78 11.47 9.22 10.91
CA CYS A 78 12.42 8.93 11.99
C CYS A 78 12.87 10.18 12.76
N GLN A 79 13.06 11.31 12.09
CA GLN A 79 13.52 12.55 12.73
C GLN A 79 12.44 13.23 13.57
N GLY A 80 11.16 13.04 13.22
CA GLY A 80 10.05 13.74 13.84
C GLY A 80 10.00 15.23 13.49
N GLY A 81 8.83 15.86 13.62
CA GLY A 81 8.68 17.32 13.49
C GLY A 81 7.98 17.81 12.21
N LEU A 82 8.33 17.31 11.02
CA LEU A 82 7.67 17.75 9.78
C LEU A 82 6.38 16.98 9.47
N PHE A 83 6.38 15.67 9.74
CA PHE A 83 5.17 14.88 9.69
C PHE A 83 4.44 14.99 11.02
N ASN A 84 3.16 15.35 10.95
CA ASN A 84 2.24 15.36 12.09
C ASN A 84 1.83 13.92 12.45
N ILE A 85 2.82 13.14 12.88
CA ILE A 85 2.69 11.79 13.44
C ILE A 85 2.84 11.94 14.95
N ARG A 86 1.83 11.52 15.71
CA ARG A 86 1.88 11.68 17.17
C ARG A 86 2.95 10.77 17.76
N PHE A 87 3.96 11.38 18.40
CA PHE A 87 4.76 10.74 19.43
C PHE A 87 3.94 10.60 20.71
N CYS A 88 3.29 9.45 20.93
CA CYS A 88 2.73 9.14 22.24
C CYS A 88 3.88 9.08 23.26
N THR A 89 3.75 9.84 24.34
CA THR A 89 4.66 9.92 25.48
C THR A 89 4.66 8.63 26.30
N SER A 90 5.16 7.56 25.71
CA SER A 90 5.56 6.32 26.36
C SER A 90 6.82 5.84 25.64
N ALA A 91 7.83 5.37 26.36
CA ALA A 91 9.23 5.18 25.94
C ALA A 91 9.51 4.25 24.73
N PHE A 92 8.50 3.89 23.93
CA PHE A 92 8.58 3.11 22.69
C PHE A 92 7.99 3.93 21.54
N LEU A 93 8.62 3.87 20.36
CA LEU A 93 8.12 4.54 19.15
C LEU A 93 6.60 4.26 18.95
N PRO A 94 5.77 5.28 18.71
CA PRO A 94 4.32 5.13 18.52
C PRO A 94 4.02 4.22 17.33
N GLY A 95 2.91 3.48 17.39
CA GLY A 95 2.55 2.54 16.34
C GLY A 95 2.32 3.18 14.97
N GLU A 96 1.95 4.46 14.94
CA GLU A 96 1.86 5.24 13.70
C GLU A 96 3.23 5.42 13.03
N VAL A 97 4.31 5.62 13.80
CA VAL A 97 5.66 5.81 13.24
C VAL A 97 6.15 4.53 12.57
N TRP A 98 5.95 3.37 13.19
CA TRP A 98 6.32 2.08 12.61
C TRP A 98 5.63 1.81 11.27
N GLY A 99 4.32 2.08 11.20
CA GLY A 99 3.55 1.92 9.96
C GLY A 99 4.08 2.81 8.83
N TRP A 100 4.32 4.09 9.10
CA TRP A 100 4.81 5.01 8.07
C TRP A 100 6.29 4.78 7.72
N ALA A 101 7.14 4.47 8.70
CA ALA A 101 8.55 4.16 8.46
C ALA A 101 8.69 2.90 7.59
N LEU A 102 7.96 1.82 7.89
CA LEU A 102 7.99 0.60 7.07
C LEU A 102 7.35 0.80 5.70
N PHE A 103 6.34 1.67 5.57
CA PHE A 103 5.81 2.06 4.26
C PHE A 103 6.90 2.71 3.40
N TYR A 104 7.56 3.76 3.89
CA TYR A 104 8.59 4.46 3.12
C TYR A 104 9.86 3.60 2.90
N ALA A 105 10.23 2.76 3.87
CA ALA A 105 11.29 1.77 3.69
C ALA A 105 10.92 0.76 2.59
N GLY A 106 9.67 0.31 2.54
CA GLY A 106 9.13 -0.53 1.47
C GLY A 106 9.17 0.16 0.11
N ILE A 107 8.84 1.45 0.02
CA ILE A 107 8.94 2.25 -1.21
C ILE A 107 10.40 2.41 -1.67
N ALA A 108 11.34 2.66 -0.76
CA ALA A 108 12.76 2.71 -1.09
C ALA A 108 13.28 1.34 -1.55
N GLY A 109 12.88 0.26 -0.86
CA GLY A 109 13.19 -1.12 -1.25
C GLY A 109 12.61 -1.50 -2.60
N LEU A 110 11.39 -1.04 -2.91
CA LEU A 110 10.72 -1.24 -4.20
C LEU A 110 11.57 -0.63 -5.33
N ALA A 111 12.13 0.56 -5.15
CA ALA A 111 12.97 1.19 -6.17
C ALA A 111 14.16 0.29 -6.57
N PHE A 112 14.86 -0.29 -5.60
CA PHE A 112 15.97 -1.22 -5.86
C PHE A 112 15.51 -2.55 -6.43
N GLY A 113 14.47 -3.13 -5.85
CA GLY A 113 13.89 -4.40 -6.26
C GLY A 113 13.37 -4.39 -7.69
N SER A 114 12.60 -3.36 -8.01
CA SER A 114 12.03 -3.12 -9.34
C SER A 114 13.10 -2.85 -10.37
N ALA A 115 14.09 -2.00 -10.06
CA ALA A 115 15.23 -1.77 -10.96
C ALA A 115 16.01 -3.07 -11.23
N TYR A 116 16.30 -3.84 -10.18
CA TYR A 116 17.01 -5.13 -10.31
C TYR A 116 16.26 -6.14 -11.17
N TYR A 117 14.93 -6.20 -11.04
CA TYR A 117 14.06 -7.00 -11.88
C TYR A 117 14.03 -6.50 -13.33
N HIS A 118 13.83 -5.20 -13.56
CA HIS A 118 13.73 -4.65 -14.91
C HIS A 118 15.04 -4.70 -15.69
N LEU A 119 16.20 -4.74 -15.04
CA LEU A 119 17.48 -4.97 -15.74
C LEU A 119 17.51 -6.31 -16.46
N LYS A 120 16.87 -7.35 -15.90
CA LYS A 120 16.76 -8.67 -16.53
C LYS A 120 15.49 -9.38 -16.02
N PRO A 121 14.32 -9.11 -16.62
CA PRO A 121 13.06 -9.65 -16.12
C PRO A 121 13.05 -11.18 -16.09
N ASP A 122 12.85 -11.75 -14.90
CA ASP A 122 12.70 -13.20 -14.68
C ASP A 122 11.96 -13.50 -13.36
N ASP A 123 11.41 -14.72 -13.24
CA ASP A 123 10.65 -15.22 -12.07
C ASP A 123 11.44 -15.16 -10.75
N SER A 124 12.77 -15.29 -10.80
CA SER A 124 13.60 -15.22 -9.59
C SER A 124 13.79 -13.79 -9.11
N ARG A 125 13.81 -12.83 -10.05
CA ARG A 125 14.02 -11.42 -9.74
C ARG A 125 12.75 -10.68 -9.39
N VAL A 126 11.60 -11.06 -9.97
CA VAL A 126 10.31 -10.40 -9.70
C VAL A 126 9.97 -10.39 -8.22
N THR A 127 10.40 -11.41 -7.46
CA THR A 127 10.20 -11.44 -6.00
C THR A 127 10.86 -10.27 -5.26
N TRP A 128 11.99 -9.77 -5.77
CA TRP A 128 12.66 -8.62 -5.18
C TRP A 128 11.92 -7.32 -5.43
N ASP A 129 11.07 -7.27 -6.48
CA ASP A 129 10.12 -6.19 -6.73
C ASP A 129 8.86 -6.33 -5.86
N THR A 130 8.29 -7.55 -5.80
CA THR A 130 7.01 -7.78 -5.13
C THR A 130 7.09 -7.81 -3.60
N LEU A 131 8.18 -8.27 -2.99
CA LEU A 131 8.31 -8.32 -1.53
C LEU A 131 8.31 -6.91 -0.90
N PRO A 132 9.16 -5.96 -1.33
CA PRO A 132 9.09 -4.58 -0.84
C PRO A 132 7.72 -3.94 -1.10
N MET A 133 7.09 -4.25 -2.23
CA MET A 133 5.74 -3.81 -2.55
C MET A 133 4.70 -4.31 -1.54
N MET A 134 4.74 -5.61 -1.18
CA MET A 134 3.86 -6.19 -0.16
C MET A 134 4.10 -5.57 1.22
N ILE A 135 5.35 -5.28 1.58
CA ILE A 135 5.69 -4.57 2.82
C ILE A 135 5.06 -3.17 2.82
N ALA A 136 5.16 -2.43 1.71
CA ALA A 136 4.55 -1.12 1.56
C ALA A 136 3.03 -1.18 1.71
N TYR A 137 2.33 -2.08 0.99
CA TYR A 137 0.87 -2.22 1.13
C TYR A 137 0.42 -2.62 2.53
N SER A 138 1.14 -3.57 3.16
CA SER A 138 0.86 -4.02 4.54
C SER A 138 0.95 -2.86 5.52
N SER A 139 2.01 -2.06 5.39
CA SER A 139 2.30 -0.93 6.25
C SER A 139 1.32 0.22 6.03
N LEU A 140 0.96 0.49 4.77
CA LEU A 140 -0.03 1.49 4.39
C LEU A 140 -1.42 1.13 4.93
N PHE A 141 -1.86 -0.11 4.72
CA PHE A 141 -3.17 -0.57 5.17
C PHE A 141 -3.27 -0.63 6.69
N SER A 142 -2.21 -1.08 7.37
CA SER A 142 -2.11 -1.02 8.83
C SER A 142 -2.20 0.42 9.34
N SER A 143 -1.45 1.36 8.74
CA SER A 143 -1.47 2.78 9.13
C SER A 143 -2.88 3.37 9.00
N PHE A 144 -3.59 3.01 7.92
CA PHE A 144 -5.00 3.36 7.76
C PHE A 144 -5.89 2.78 8.87
N ILE A 145 -5.68 1.52 9.27
CA ILE A 145 -6.42 0.90 10.39
C ILE A 145 -6.11 1.61 11.71
N VAL A 146 -4.87 2.01 11.96
CA VAL A 146 -4.50 2.81 13.14
C VAL A 146 -5.31 4.10 13.17
N GLU A 147 -5.44 4.80 12.04
CA GLU A 147 -6.19 6.06 11.93
C GLU A 147 -7.71 5.89 12.08
N ARG A 148 -8.29 4.77 11.64
CA ARG A 148 -9.75 4.58 11.57
C ARG A 148 -10.34 3.76 12.71
N VAL A 149 -9.57 2.83 13.25
CA VAL A 149 -10.05 1.80 14.17
C VAL A 149 -9.32 1.86 15.52
N GLY A 150 -8.00 2.08 15.48
CA GLY A 150 -7.18 2.28 16.67
C GLY A 150 -5.82 1.61 16.60
N GLU A 151 -4.89 2.13 17.38
CA GLU A 151 -3.46 1.78 17.35
C GLU A 151 -3.19 0.30 17.59
N ARG A 152 -3.76 -0.31 18.63
CA ARG A 152 -3.52 -1.73 18.96
C ARG A 152 -3.92 -2.67 17.83
N ILE A 153 -5.07 -2.40 17.19
CA ILE A 153 -5.58 -3.23 16.09
C ILE A 153 -4.72 -3.03 14.85
N GLY A 154 -4.35 -1.78 14.53
CA GLY A 154 -3.50 -1.47 13.39
C GLY A 154 -2.09 -2.04 13.53
N LEU A 155 -1.46 -1.97 14.70
CA LEU A 155 -0.17 -2.59 14.97
C LEU A 155 -0.23 -4.12 14.88
N SER A 156 -1.27 -4.73 15.45
CA SER A 156 -1.45 -6.18 15.31
C SER A 156 -1.65 -6.58 13.84
N SER A 157 -2.38 -5.78 13.05
CA SER A 157 -2.51 -6.04 11.61
C SER A 157 -1.21 -5.82 10.85
N LEU A 158 -0.34 -4.89 11.28
CA LEU A 158 0.98 -4.68 10.68
C LEU A 158 1.80 -5.97 10.73
N PHE A 159 2.05 -6.48 11.94
CA PHE A 159 2.88 -7.67 12.13
C PHE A 159 2.27 -8.90 11.46
N ALA A 160 0.94 -9.06 11.53
CA ALA A 160 0.25 -10.15 10.86
C ALA A 160 0.42 -10.08 9.33
N LEU A 161 0.22 -8.91 8.71
CA LEU A 161 0.34 -8.76 7.26
C LEU A 161 1.78 -8.90 6.78
N LEU A 162 2.76 -8.39 7.52
CA LEU A 162 4.18 -8.59 7.20
C LEU A 162 4.55 -10.08 7.25
N PHE A 163 4.11 -10.79 8.28
CA PHE A 163 4.32 -12.24 8.35
C PHE A 163 3.67 -12.97 7.17
N ILE A 164 2.43 -12.60 6.81
CA ILE A 164 1.74 -13.15 5.63
C ILE A 164 2.48 -12.80 4.34
N ALA A 165 3.09 -11.61 4.22
CA ALA A 165 3.87 -11.22 3.03
C ALA A 165 5.12 -12.11 2.84
N PHE A 166 5.82 -12.43 3.93
CA PHE A 166 6.94 -13.37 3.89
C PHE A 166 6.47 -14.79 3.53
N LEU A 167 5.37 -15.26 4.13
CA LEU A 167 4.78 -16.57 3.78
C LEU A 167 4.31 -16.61 2.33
N SER A 168 3.69 -15.53 1.83
CA SER A 168 3.26 -15.38 0.45
C SER A 168 4.44 -15.48 -0.52
N THR A 169 5.57 -14.87 -0.15
CA THR A 169 6.81 -14.95 -0.94
C THR A 169 7.35 -16.37 -0.99
N ALA A 170 7.41 -17.05 0.16
CA ALA A 170 7.86 -18.45 0.23
C ALA A 170 6.92 -19.39 -0.54
N TYR A 171 5.62 -19.14 -0.46
CA TYR A 171 4.60 -19.89 -1.18
C TYR A 171 4.72 -19.71 -2.69
N ASP A 172 4.85 -18.48 -3.17
CA ASP A 172 5.09 -18.19 -4.59
C ASP A 172 6.34 -18.91 -5.10
N ARG A 173 7.45 -18.87 -4.34
CA ARG A 173 8.70 -19.55 -4.73
C ARG A 173 8.61 -21.07 -4.77
N THR A 174 7.82 -21.66 -3.88
CA THR A 174 7.72 -23.13 -3.76
C THR A 174 6.70 -23.69 -4.73
N TYR A 175 5.57 -23.00 -4.87
CA TYR A 175 4.42 -23.50 -5.60
C TYR A 175 4.19 -22.79 -6.93
N ASN A 176 4.93 -21.72 -7.27
CA ASN A 176 4.72 -20.89 -8.47
C ASN A 176 3.25 -20.41 -8.55
N ASP A 177 2.77 -19.81 -7.47
CA ASP A 177 1.38 -19.32 -7.35
C ASP A 177 1.35 -17.92 -6.75
N ILE A 178 1.02 -16.95 -7.59
CA ILE A 178 1.10 -15.53 -7.26
C ILE A 178 -0.18 -14.99 -6.59
N ARG A 179 -1.23 -15.81 -6.44
CA ARG A 179 -2.54 -15.37 -5.95
C ARG A 179 -2.48 -14.68 -4.58
N LEU A 180 -1.69 -15.22 -3.65
CA LEU A 180 -1.53 -14.63 -2.31
C LEU A 180 -0.91 -13.23 -2.38
N TYR A 181 0.10 -13.05 -3.22
CA TYR A 181 0.73 -11.75 -3.45
C TYR A 181 -0.27 -10.75 -4.07
N MET A 182 -1.06 -11.18 -5.07
CA MET A 182 -2.07 -10.31 -5.70
C MET A 182 -3.10 -9.76 -4.71
N MET A 183 -3.36 -10.47 -3.60
CA MET A 183 -4.29 -9.99 -2.57
C MET A 183 -3.79 -8.74 -1.84
N PHE A 184 -2.48 -8.56 -1.71
CA PHE A 184 -1.91 -7.33 -1.13
C PHE A 184 -2.18 -6.10 -2.01
N GLN A 185 -2.38 -6.30 -3.31
CA GLN A 185 -2.78 -5.24 -4.23
C GLN A 185 -4.30 -5.04 -4.22
N LEU A 186 -5.08 -6.12 -4.29
CA LEU A 186 -6.53 -6.02 -4.45
C LEU A 186 -7.24 -5.57 -3.17
N ILE A 187 -6.88 -6.15 -2.02
CA ILE A 187 -7.62 -5.95 -0.77
C ILE A 187 -7.55 -4.49 -0.30
N PRO A 188 -6.37 -3.83 -0.17
CA PRO A 188 -6.31 -2.45 0.27
C PRO A 188 -7.07 -1.50 -0.66
N CYS A 189 -7.09 -1.77 -1.96
CA CYS A 189 -7.77 -0.92 -2.95
C CYS A 189 -9.28 -0.91 -2.82
N ILE A 190 -9.87 -2.01 -2.33
CA ILE A 190 -11.31 -2.09 -2.04
C ILE A 190 -11.58 -1.67 -0.60
N ALA A 191 -10.76 -2.15 0.33
CA ALA A 191 -10.96 -1.97 1.76
C ALA A 191 -10.77 -0.51 2.19
N ILE A 192 -9.75 0.21 1.69
CA ILE A 192 -9.49 1.60 2.08
C ILE A 192 -10.67 2.50 1.69
N PRO A 193 -11.15 2.54 0.43
CA PRO A 193 -12.33 3.32 0.08
C PRO A 193 -13.57 2.90 0.87
N GLY A 194 -13.86 1.60 0.95
CA GLY A 194 -15.02 1.09 1.69
C GLY A 194 -15.02 1.52 3.16
N MET A 195 -13.87 1.40 3.81
CA MET A 195 -13.69 1.82 5.21
C MET A 195 -13.68 3.34 5.37
N CYS A 196 -13.31 4.12 4.35
CA CYS A 196 -13.41 5.58 4.39
C CYS A 196 -14.85 6.05 4.58
N PHE A 197 -15.83 5.33 4.01
CA PHE A 197 -17.26 5.62 4.16
C PHE A 197 -17.85 5.14 5.49
N VAL A 198 -17.34 4.02 6.02
CA VAL A 198 -17.89 3.41 7.24
C VAL A 198 -17.29 3.99 8.52
N PHE A 199 -16.00 4.33 8.54
CA PHE A 199 -15.30 4.77 9.75
C PHE A 199 -14.95 6.26 9.68
N PRO A 200 -15.36 7.08 10.67
CA PRO A 200 -15.01 8.49 10.69
C PRO A 200 -13.49 8.67 10.81
N PRO A 201 -12.90 9.66 10.12
CA PRO A 201 -11.46 9.89 10.19
C PRO A 201 -11.06 10.56 11.50
N LYS A 202 -9.97 10.09 12.12
CA LYS A 202 -9.30 10.72 13.27
C LYS A 202 -8.63 12.04 12.90
N TYR A 203 -8.06 12.11 11.69
CA TYR A 203 -7.31 13.26 11.20
C TYR A 203 -8.07 14.03 10.11
N THR A 204 -7.74 15.30 9.94
CA THR A 204 -8.08 16.10 8.75
C THR A 204 -7.36 15.56 7.52
N HIS A 205 -7.67 16.09 6.33
CA HIS A 205 -7.06 15.66 5.06
C HIS A 205 -7.27 14.18 4.70
N SER A 206 -8.22 13.50 5.34
CA SER A 206 -8.59 12.12 5.04
C SER A 206 -9.00 11.85 3.59
N ARG A 207 -9.34 12.87 2.80
CA ARG A 207 -9.62 12.74 1.35
C ARG A 207 -8.41 12.26 0.54
N TYR A 208 -7.20 12.48 1.05
CA TYR A 208 -5.96 12.04 0.38
C TYR A 208 -5.87 10.52 0.28
N TRP A 209 -6.49 9.76 1.19
CA TRP A 209 -6.63 8.31 1.06
C TRP A 209 -7.39 7.90 -0.21
N LEU A 210 -8.42 8.66 -0.59
CA LEU A 210 -9.19 8.41 -1.82
C LEU A 210 -8.44 8.88 -3.06
N TRP A 211 -7.74 10.01 -2.98
CA TRP A 211 -6.88 10.48 -4.08
C TRP A 211 -5.74 9.50 -4.37
N ALA A 212 -5.06 9.02 -3.33
CA ALA A 212 -4.05 7.97 -3.44
C ALA A 212 -4.62 6.70 -4.08
N GLY A 213 -5.82 6.26 -3.66
CA GLY A 213 -6.50 5.13 -4.29
C GLY A 213 -6.83 5.37 -5.77
N GLY A 214 -7.28 6.57 -6.13
CA GLY A 214 -7.56 6.94 -7.52
C GLY A 214 -6.32 6.94 -8.41
N VAL A 215 -5.22 7.51 -7.93
CA VAL A 215 -3.91 7.48 -8.61
C VAL A 215 -3.40 6.04 -8.77
N TYR A 216 -3.52 5.22 -7.73
CA TYR A 216 -3.18 3.81 -7.81
C TYR A 216 -4.00 3.09 -8.91
N LEU A 217 -5.32 3.30 -8.95
CA LEU A 217 -6.15 2.69 -9.98
C LEU A 217 -5.78 3.17 -11.38
N LEU A 218 -5.48 4.46 -11.54
CA LEU A 218 -4.99 5.03 -12.79
C LEU A 218 -3.71 4.31 -13.25
N SER A 219 -2.75 4.12 -12.35
CA SER A 219 -1.50 3.40 -12.66
C SER A 219 -1.73 1.97 -13.14
N LYS A 220 -2.74 1.27 -12.61
CA LYS A 220 -3.11 -0.08 -13.09
C LYS A 220 -3.76 -0.08 -14.46
N PHE A 221 -4.50 0.97 -14.83
CA PHE A 221 -4.95 1.15 -16.20
C PHE A 221 -3.78 1.40 -17.17
N GLU A 222 -2.77 2.17 -16.74
CA GLU A 222 -1.56 2.41 -17.54
C GLU A 222 -0.78 1.11 -17.78
N ALA A 223 -0.65 0.26 -16.75
CA ALA A 223 -0.05 -1.07 -16.83
C ALA A 223 -0.75 -1.96 -17.87
N VAL A 224 -2.08 -2.04 -17.81
CA VAL A 224 -2.88 -2.85 -18.75
C VAL A 224 -2.83 -2.29 -20.16
N ALA A 225 -2.71 -0.97 -20.29
CA ALA A 225 -2.63 -0.26 -21.56
C ALA A 225 -1.19 -0.08 -22.08
N ASP A 226 -0.20 -0.81 -21.56
CA ASP A 226 1.24 -0.60 -21.79
C ASP A 226 1.58 -0.30 -23.27
N MET A 227 1.27 -1.25 -24.15
CA MET A 227 1.52 -1.12 -25.59
C MET A 227 0.64 -0.04 -26.25
N LYS A 228 -0.61 0.11 -25.83
CA LYS A 228 -1.54 1.11 -26.41
C LYS A 228 -1.06 2.53 -26.14
N ILE A 229 -0.63 2.81 -24.91
CA ILE A 229 -0.07 4.11 -24.53
C ILE A 229 1.23 4.34 -25.31
N TYR A 230 2.09 3.33 -25.39
CA TYR A 230 3.36 3.43 -26.10
C TYR A 230 3.17 3.81 -27.58
N HIS A 231 2.21 3.19 -28.27
CA HIS A 231 1.85 3.59 -29.64
C HIS A 231 1.26 4.99 -29.73
N ALA A 232 0.36 5.36 -28.80
CA ALA A 232 -0.35 6.63 -28.84
C ALA A 232 0.56 7.85 -28.67
N ASN A 233 1.70 7.70 -27.98
CA ASN A 233 2.68 8.77 -27.78
C ASN A 233 3.93 8.66 -28.67
N HIS A 234 3.83 7.94 -29.80
CA HIS A 234 4.93 7.76 -30.76
C HIS A 234 6.17 7.09 -30.17
N TYR A 235 5.96 6.09 -29.31
CA TYR A 235 7.02 5.28 -28.68
C TYR A 235 7.98 6.10 -27.81
N ILE A 236 7.49 7.16 -27.17
CA ILE A 236 8.28 7.96 -26.24
C ILE A 236 8.35 7.24 -24.89
N ILE A 237 7.19 6.90 -24.30
CA ILE A 237 7.09 6.28 -22.97
C ILE A 237 6.04 5.18 -22.98
N SER A 238 6.35 4.01 -22.41
CA SER A 238 5.38 2.92 -22.32
C SER A 238 4.40 3.13 -21.15
N GLY A 239 3.26 2.45 -21.17
CA GLY A 239 2.33 2.51 -20.05
C GLY A 239 2.91 1.93 -18.75
N HIS A 240 3.80 0.94 -18.82
CA HIS A 240 4.53 0.40 -17.67
C HIS A 240 5.48 1.43 -17.04
N SER A 241 6.26 2.13 -17.88
CA SER A 241 7.09 3.25 -17.41
C SER A 241 6.26 4.39 -16.81
N LEU A 242 5.08 4.65 -17.38
CA LEU A 242 4.14 5.66 -16.85
C LEU A 242 3.51 5.21 -15.53
N GLU A 243 3.17 3.91 -15.39
CA GLU A 243 2.66 3.32 -14.15
C GLU A 243 3.61 3.62 -12.98
N HIS A 244 4.92 3.44 -13.17
CA HIS A 244 5.90 3.78 -12.13
C HIS A 244 5.79 5.23 -11.68
N LEU A 245 5.78 6.17 -12.64
CA LEU A 245 5.68 7.60 -12.35
C LEU A 245 4.36 7.97 -11.66
N CYS A 246 3.26 7.35 -12.09
CA CYS A 246 1.94 7.53 -11.48
C CYS A 246 1.90 6.98 -10.05
N LEU A 247 2.45 5.77 -9.83
CA LEU A 247 2.54 5.15 -8.52
C LEU A 247 3.38 5.97 -7.53
N VAL A 248 4.43 6.67 -7.98
CA VAL A 248 5.23 7.57 -7.12
C VAL A 248 4.38 8.70 -6.53
N MET A 249 3.31 9.11 -7.21
CA MET A 249 2.42 10.15 -6.69
C MET A 249 1.63 9.68 -5.46
N VAL A 250 1.49 8.37 -5.23
CA VAL A 250 0.83 7.82 -4.03
C VAL A 250 1.58 8.22 -2.75
N PRO A 251 2.86 7.85 -2.53
CA PRO A 251 3.60 8.28 -1.35
C PRO A 251 3.79 9.80 -1.28
N VAL A 252 3.82 10.52 -2.41
CA VAL A 252 3.86 12.00 -2.42
C VAL A 252 2.57 12.59 -1.83
N LEU A 253 1.40 12.16 -2.31
CA LEU A 253 0.11 12.60 -1.78
C LEU A 253 -0.02 12.29 -0.29
N LEU A 254 0.42 11.09 0.13
CA LEU A 254 0.41 10.70 1.52
C LEU A 254 1.41 11.51 2.36
N SER A 255 2.59 11.85 1.83
CA SER A 255 3.53 12.77 2.49
C SER A 255 2.88 14.14 2.73
N ILE A 256 2.22 14.70 1.72
CA ILE A 256 1.50 15.98 1.84
C ILE A 256 0.39 15.86 2.90
N MET A 257 -0.36 14.76 2.92
CA MET A 257 -1.35 14.48 3.96
C MET A 257 -0.70 14.47 5.35
N LEU A 258 0.43 13.77 5.53
CA LEU A 258 1.14 13.68 6.80
C LEU A 258 1.67 15.03 7.29
N MET A 259 2.12 15.89 6.38
CA MET A 259 2.59 17.24 6.71
C MET A 259 1.45 18.16 7.18
N HIS A 260 0.26 18.08 6.55
CA HIS A 260 -0.82 19.05 6.78
C HIS A 260 -1.95 18.54 7.68
N ARG A 261 -1.95 17.25 8.02
CA ARG A 261 -3.01 16.68 8.86
C ARG A 261 -2.89 17.17 10.30
N ASN A 262 -4.05 17.54 10.84
CA ASN A 262 -4.30 17.81 12.25
C ASN A 262 -5.40 16.88 12.78
N ILE A 263 -5.47 16.71 14.11
CA ILE A 263 -6.55 15.92 14.74
C ILE A 263 -7.88 16.63 14.50
N LYS A 264 -8.88 15.87 14.03
CA LYS A 264 -10.23 16.39 13.86
C LYS A 264 -10.91 16.38 15.23
N CYS A 265 -10.97 17.53 15.92
CA CYS A 265 -11.82 17.66 17.10
C CYS A 265 -13.28 17.40 16.69
N GLN A 266 -13.83 16.26 17.09
CA GLN A 266 -15.27 16.05 16.99
C GLN A 266 -15.94 16.98 18.01
N ARG A 267 -16.65 17.99 17.49
CA ARG A 267 -17.54 18.85 18.27
C ARG A 267 -18.76 18.02 18.69
N ILE A 268 -18.57 17.08 19.61
CA ILE A 268 -19.66 16.46 20.35
C ILE A 268 -19.93 17.43 21.49
N GLY A 269 -21.13 18.01 21.52
CA GLY A 269 -21.53 18.96 22.55
C GLY A 269 -21.47 18.33 23.94
N ALA A 270 -20.33 18.48 24.62
CA ALA A 270 -20.17 18.54 26.07
C ALA A 270 -18.67 18.68 26.38
N ILE A 271 -18.32 19.89 26.83
CA ILE A 271 -17.18 20.24 27.68
C ILE A 271 -15.79 20.26 27.01
N LYS A 272 -15.19 21.45 27.12
CA LYS A 272 -13.78 21.81 26.89
C LYS A 272 -12.85 20.71 27.44
N GLU A 273 -11.76 20.32 26.79
CA GLU A 273 -10.50 21.05 26.83
C GLU A 273 -9.56 20.53 25.73
N CYS A 274 -8.96 21.44 24.99
CA CYS A 274 -7.66 21.23 24.34
C CYS A 274 -6.86 22.50 24.64
N SER A 275 -6.05 22.41 25.70
CA SER A 275 -4.87 23.25 25.93
C SER A 275 -3.64 22.47 25.49
#